data_AF-A0A6C0EZ21-F1
#
_entry.id   AF-A0A6C0EZ21-F1
#
_cell.length_a   1.000
_cell.length_b   1.000
_cell.length_c   1.000
_cell.angle_alpha   90.00
_cell.angle_beta   90.00
_cell.angle_gamma   90.00
#
_symmetry.space_group_name_H-M   'P 1'
#
loop_
_entity.id
_entity.type
_entity.pdbx_description
1 polymer ?
#
loop_
_entity_poly.entity_id
_entity_poly.type
_entity_poly.pdbx_seq_one_letter_code
_entity_poly.pdbx_strand_id
1 'polypeptide(L)'
;MDQTEQKEQNEKEDECPICLETMKGKTTLECNHTFCIKCTISHFRLKNNCPLCRAIVYEKKAKGVKEINKITDNVLNGKYRSRNNLNLYDYIVERIHMSPNVECVAYEILNEVKLSCLDVGMKVNDK
;
A
#
# COMPACT_ATOMS: atom_id res chain seq x y z
N MET A 1 13.04 0.51 -55.81
CA MET A 1 12.08 1.51 -55.31
C MET A 1 11.10 0.73 -54.46
N ASP A 2 11.61 0.18 -53.36
CA ASP A 2 11.61 0.75 -52.00
C ASP A 2 10.36 0.28 -51.26
N GLN A 3 10.45 -0.91 -50.65
CA GLN A 3 9.41 -1.52 -49.83
C GLN A 3 9.63 -1.22 -48.33
N THR A 4 10.42 -0.18 -48.02
CA THR A 4 10.88 0.13 -46.67
C THR A 4 9.94 1.05 -45.89
N GLU A 5 8.96 1.68 -46.55
CA GLU A 5 8.15 2.75 -45.92
C GLU A 5 6.86 2.28 -45.21
N GLN A 6 6.49 1.00 -45.26
CA GLN A 6 5.21 0.52 -44.66
C GLN A 6 5.33 -0.08 -43.26
N LYS A 7 6.53 -0.21 -42.68
CA LYS A 7 6.72 -0.79 -41.34
C LYS A 7 6.75 0.23 -40.20
N GLU A 8 7.02 1.50 -40.50
CA GLU A 8 7.27 2.52 -39.48
C GLU A 8 6.00 3.22 -38.95
N GLN A 9 4.86 3.06 -39.62
CA GLN A 9 3.62 3.74 -39.23
C GLN A 9 2.74 2.93 -38.26
N ASN A 10 2.93 1.61 -38.16
CA ASN A 10 2.10 0.74 -37.31
C ASN A 10 2.70 0.49 -35.92
N GLU A 11 3.96 0.88 -35.68
CA GLU A 11 4.65 0.63 -34.41
C GLU A 11 4.32 1.68 -33.32
N LYS A 12 3.90 2.89 -33.70
CA LYS A 12 3.55 3.95 -32.74
C LYS A 12 2.23 3.71 -32.00
N GLU A 13 1.30 3.00 -32.62
CA GLU A 13 0.02 2.62 -31.98
C GLU A 13 0.20 1.52 -30.93
N ASP A 14 1.36 0.87 -30.96
CA ASP A 14 1.74 -0.18 -30.02
C ASP A 14 2.65 0.33 -28.90
N GLU A 15 2.99 1.62 -28.84
CA GLU A 15 3.86 2.15 -27.78
C GLU A 15 3.07 2.63 -26.54
N CYS A 16 3.48 2.19 -25.35
CA CYS A 16 2.84 2.59 -24.10
C CYS A 16 3.24 4.02 -23.73
N PRO A 17 2.31 4.98 -23.56
CA PRO A 17 2.65 6.36 -23.20
C PRO A 17 3.12 6.53 -21.75
N ILE A 18 3.12 5.46 -20.94
CA ILE A 18 3.65 5.48 -19.56
C ILE A 18 5.11 5.01 -19.52
N CYS A 19 5.45 3.93 -20.23
CA CYS A 19 6.79 3.34 -20.18
C CYS A 19 7.61 3.56 -21.45
N LEU A 20 7.01 4.12 -22.52
CA LEU A 20 7.65 4.37 -23.82
C LEU A 20 8.27 3.09 -24.43
N GLU A 21 7.61 1.96 -24.18
CA GLU A 21 7.99 0.66 -24.73
C GLU A 21 6.79 0.06 -25.47
N THR A 22 7.04 -0.89 -26.36
CA THR A 22 6.01 -1.70 -27.00
C THR A 22 5.09 -2.34 -25.95
N MET A 23 3.78 -2.18 -26.12
CA MET A 23 2.75 -2.57 -25.18
C MET A 23 2.70 -4.09 -25.02
N LYS A 24 3.13 -4.58 -23.86
CA LYS A 24 3.02 -6.00 -23.46
C LYS A 24 1.74 -6.20 -22.67
N GLY A 25 0.68 -6.60 -23.38
CA GLY A 25 -0.67 -6.74 -22.83
C GLY A 25 -1.35 -5.39 -22.67
N LYS A 26 -2.40 -5.15 -23.46
CA LYS A 26 -3.07 -3.86 -23.55
C LYS A 26 -4.28 -3.79 -22.63
N THR A 27 -4.49 -2.64 -22.02
CA THR A 27 -5.71 -2.28 -21.30
C THR A 27 -6.20 -0.94 -21.81
N THR A 28 -7.40 -0.92 -22.36
CA THR A 28 -8.08 0.30 -22.81
C THR A 28 -9.07 0.74 -21.72
N LEU A 29 -8.96 1.99 -21.29
CA LEU A 29 -9.90 2.60 -20.35
C LEU A 29 -11.16 3.08 -21.07
N GLU A 30 -12.24 3.37 -20.34
CA GLU A 30 -13.49 3.91 -20.93
C GLU A 30 -13.29 5.26 -21.65
N CYS A 31 -12.26 6.01 -21.28
CA CYS A 31 -11.84 7.23 -21.98
C CYS A 31 -11.05 6.95 -23.29
N ASN A 32 -11.06 5.71 -23.78
CA ASN A 32 -10.40 5.21 -25.00
C ASN A 32 -8.86 5.30 -25.04
N HIS A 33 -8.21 5.54 -23.90
CA HIS A 33 -6.76 5.51 -23.79
C HIS A 33 -6.25 4.11 -23.45
N THR A 34 -5.22 3.66 -24.17
CA THR A 34 -4.65 2.31 -24.04
C THR A 34 -3.25 2.36 -23.44
N PHE A 35 -2.97 1.42 -22.53
CA PHE A 35 -1.68 1.31 -21.84
C PHE A 35 -1.30 -0.17 -21.62
N CYS A 36 -0.06 -0.42 -21.21
CA CYS A 36 0.31 -1.73 -20.65
C CYS A 36 -0.53 -2.05 -19.40
N ILE A 37 -0.92 -3.32 -19.23
CA ILE A 37 -1.58 -3.82 -18.01
C ILE A 37 -0.77 -3.44 -16.76
N LYS A 38 0.54 -3.70 -16.78
CA LYS A 38 1.44 -3.40 -15.65
C LYS A 38 1.46 -1.90 -15.31
N CYS A 39 1.57 -1.04 -16.33
CA CYS A 39 1.60 0.41 -16.13
C CYS A 39 0.27 0.93 -15.60
N THR A 40 -0.84 0.39 -16.08
CA THR A 40 -2.20 0.69 -15.60
C THR A 40 -2.36 0.34 -14.12
N ILE A 41 -1.98 -0.88 -13.72
CA ILE A 41 -2.04 -1.35 -12.33
C ILE A 41 -1.16 -0.48 -11.41
N SER A 42 0.09 -0.20 -11.82
CA SER A 42 1.01 0.62 -11.03
C SER A 42 0.47 2.03 -10.81
N HIS A 43 -0.08 2.67 -11.84
CA HIS A 43 -0.68 4.00 -11.73
C HIS A 43 -1.91 3.98 -10.80
N PHE A 44 -2.78 2.99 -10.96
CA PHE A 44 -4.02 2.88 -10.18
C PHE A 44 -3.85 2.58 -8.69
N ARG A 45 -2.66 2.15 -8.25
CA ARG A 45 -2.33 2.09 -6.82
C ARG A 45 -2.31 3.47 -6.19
N LEU A 46 -1.80 4.47 -6.91
CA LEU A 46 -1.62 5.83 -6.40
C LEU A 46 -2.81 6.73 -6.73
N LYS A 47 -3.18 6.82 -8.02
CA LYS A 47 -4.21 7.72 -8.53
C LYS A 47 -5.34 6.94 -9.18
N ASN A 48 -6.57 7.45 -9.17
CA ASN A 48 -7.75 6.77 -9.73
C ASN A 48 -8.20 7.35 -11.07
N ASN A 49 -7.29 8.00 -11.81
CA ASN A 49 -7.59 8.73 -13.03
C ASN A 49 -6.73 8.27 -14.22
N CYS A 50 -7.18 8.53 -15.44
CA CYS A 50 -6.42 8.22 -16.65
C CYS A 50 -5.10 9.02 -16.70
N PRO A 51 -3.95 8.39 -16.99
CA PRO A 51 -2.66 9.08 -17.14
C PRO A 51 -2.63 10.17 -18.22
N LEU A 52 -3.43 10.03 -19.29
CA LEU A 52 -3.44 10.95 -20.43
C LEU A 52 -4.44 12.10 -20.25
N CYS A 53 -5.73 11.78 -20.10
CA CYS A 53 -6.79 12.80 -20.04
C CYS A 53 -7.27 13.13 -18.64
N ARG A 54 -6.77 12.44 -17.60
CA ARG A 54 -7.16 12.62 -16.18
C ARG A 54 -8.64 12.34 -15.88
N ALA A 55 -9.39 11.72 -16.80
CA ALA A 55 -10.74 11.23 -16.53
C ALA A 55 -10.71 10.25 -15.34
N ILE A 56 -11.67 10.38 -14.42
CA ILE A 56 -11.80 9.47 -13.28
C ILE A 56 -12.23 8.10 -13.79
N VAL A 57 -11.47 7.07 -13.45
CA VAL A 57 -11.69 5.69 -13.92
C VAL A 57 -12.56 4.93 -12.92
N TYR A 58 -12.40 5.21 -11.63
CA TYR A 58 -13.26 4.69 -10.58
C TYR A 58 -13.23 5.62 -9.37
N GLU A 59 -14.31 5.66 -8.60
CA GLU A 59 -14.33 6.39 -7.33
C GLU A 59 -13.60 5.59 -6.25
N LYS A 60 -12.54 6.16 -5.66
CA LYS A 60 -11.93 5.60 -4.45
C LYS A 60 -12.94 5.74 -3.30
N LYS A 61 -13.72 4.69 -3.02
CA LYS A 61 -14.48 4.61 -1.77
C LYS A 61 -13.48 4.54 -0.62
N ALA A 62 -13.37 5.60 0.18
CA ALA A 62 -12.51 5.70 1.36
C ALA A 62 -12.98 4.80 2.53
N LYS A 63 -13.55 3.62 2.25
CA LYS A 63 -14.23 2.78 3.23
C LYS A 63 -13.30 1.78 3.92
N GLY A 64 -12.27 1.27 3.24
CA GLY A 64 -11.40 0.23 3.80
C GLY A 64 -10.43 0.67 4.91
N VAL A 65 -9.80 1.85 4.80
CA VAL A 65 -8.76 2.26 5.77
C VAL A 65 -9.36 2.58 7.14
N LYS A 66 -10.57 3.17 7.18
CA LYS A 66 -11.24 3.48 8.44
C LYS A 66 -11.71 2.23 9.18
N GLU A 67 -12.20 1.23 8.44
CA GLU A 67 -12.61 -0.06 9.03
C GLU A 67 -11.40 -0.87 9.50
N ILE A 68 -10.30 -0.88 8.73
CA ILE A 68 -9.05 -1.52 9.13
C ILE A 68 -8.49 -0.85 10.38
N ASN A 69 -8.45 0.49 10.44
CA ASN A 69 -7.99 1.20 11.64
C ASN A 69 -8.88 0.86 12.84
N LYS A 70 -10.21 0.83 12.67
CA LYS A 70 -11.14 0.49 13.75
C LYS A 70 -10.96 -0.95 14.25
N ILE A 71 -10.71 -1.91 13.34
CA ILE A 71 -10.43 -3.31 13.70
C ILE A 71 -9.07 -3.40 14.41
N THR A 72 -8.03 -2.76 13.86
CA THR A 72 -6.69 -2.69 14.46
C THR A 72 -6.75 -2.07 15.85
N ASP A 73 -7.44 -0.95 16.02
CA ASP A 73 -7.65 -0.28 17.30
C ASP A 73 -8.34 -1.20 18.30
N ASN A 74 -9.40 -1.92 17.88
CA ASN A 74 -10.09 -2.86 18.75
C ASN A 74 -9.20 -4.05 19.15
N VAL A 75 -8.37 -4.56 18.24
CA VAL A 75 -7.46 -5.69 18.50
C VAL A 75 -6.28 -5.26 19.39
N LEU A 76 -5.70 -4.09 19.13
CA LEU A 76 -4.56 -3.57 19.88
C LEU A 76 -4.98 -3.07 21.26
N ASN A 77 -6.04 -2.28 21.36
CA ASN A 77 -6.55 -1.80 22.65
C ASN A 77 -7.19 -2.92 23.49
N GLY A 78 -7.69 -3.99 22.84
CA GLY A 78 -8.26 -5.15 23.52
C GLY A 78 -7.23 -6.14 24.07
N LYS A 79 -6.00 -6.16 23.53
CA LYS A 79 -4.95 -7.13 23.91
C LYS A 79 -3.75 -6.52 24.63
N TYR A 80 -3.49 -5.23 24.48
CA TYR A 80 -2.31 -4.58 25.03
C TYR A 80 -2.68 -3.37 25.89
N ARG A 81 -1.98 -3.18 27.02
CA ARG A 81 -2.23 -2.05 27.92
C ARG A 81 -1.69 -0.75 27.34
N SER A 82 -2.41 0.35 27.60
CA SER A 82 -1.94 1.72 27.37
C SER A 82 -0.68 2.03 28.19
N ARG A 83 0.21 2.87 27.64
CA ARG A 83 1.48 3.30 28.24
C ARG A 83 1.62 4.80 28.08
N ASN A 84 2.06 5.50 29.13
CA ASN A 84 2.19 6.97 29.12
C ASN A 84 0.92 7.69 28.61
N ASN A 85 -0.27 7.19 28.98
CA ASN A 85 -1.57 7.67 28.48
C ASN A 85 -1.79 7.57 26.96
N LEU A 86 -0.96 6.79 26.26
CA LEU A 86 -1.08 6.48 24.84
C LEU A 86 -1.52 5.03 24.66
N ASN A 87 -2.25 4.74 23.58
CA ASN A 87 -2.42 3.36 23.15
C ASN A 87 -1.08 2.80 22.62
N LEU A 88 -1.02 1.47 22.45
CA LEU A 88 0.22 0.83 22.02
C LEU A 88 0.72 1.37 20.67
N TYR A 89 -0.17 1.65 19.73
CA TYR A 89 0.19 2.14 18.42
C TYR A 89 0.84 3.52 18.51
N ASP A 90 0.19 4.48 19.16
CA ASP A 90 0.69 5.85 19.32
C ASP A 90 1.99 5.88 20.12
N TYR A 91 2.11 5.06 21.17
CA TYR A 91 3.35 4.93 21.93
C TYR A 91 4.52 4.45 21.06
N ILE A 92 4.30 3.46 20.19
CA ILE A 92 5.33 2.94 19.28
C ILE A 92 5.73 4.01 18.26
N VAL A 93 4.74 4.69 17.68
CA VAL A 93 4.97 5.76 16.69
C VAL A 93 5.79 6.89 17.30
N GLU A 94 5.44 7.36 18.50
CA GLU A 94 6.23 8.38 19.22
C GLU A 94 7.67 7.91 19.48
N ARG A 95 7.86 6.67 19.92
CA ARG A 95 9.21 6.12 20.18
C ARG A 95 10.05 5.95 18.92
N ILE A 96 9.45 5.60 17.78
CA ILE A 96 10.14 5.52 16.50
C ILE A 96 10.56 6.91 16.02
N HIS A 97 9.69 7.92 16.16
CA HIS A 97 10.05 9.30 15.80
C HIS A 97 11.15 9.88 16.70
N MET A 98 11.19 9.47 17.96
CA MET A 98 12.17 9.93 18.96
C MET A 98 13.50 9.15 18.94
N SER A 99 13.64 8.10 18.13
CA SER A 99 14.84 7.25 18.08
C SER A 99 15.44 7.18 16.67
N PRO A 100 16.75 7.44 16.50
CA PRO A 100 17.42 7.28 15.22
C PRO A 100 17.60 5.79 14.81
N ASN A 101 17.42 4.84 15.73
CA ASN A 101 17.57 3.41 15.46
C ASN A 101 16.24 2.67 15.67
N VAL A 102 15.53 2.46 14.56
CA VAL A 102 14.21 1.84 14.51
C VAL A 102 14.25 0.34 14.84
N GLU A 103 15.36 -0.35 14.53
CA GLU A 103 15.52 -1.77 14.87
C GLU A 103 15.60 -1.99 16.37
N CYS A 104 16.36 -1.15 17.08
CA CYS A 104 16.46 -1.21 18.55
C CYS A 104 15.09 -1.02 19.21
N VAL A 105 14.32 -0.03 18.74
CA VAL A 105 12.95 0.22 19.23
C VAL A 105 12.05 -0.98 18.97
N ALA A 106 12.14 -1.61 17.80
CA ALA A 106 11.39 -2.83 17.50
C ALA A 106 11.75 -3.99 18.44
N TYR A 107 13.04 -4.22 18.72
CA TYR A 107 13.47 -5.27 19.65
C TYR A 107 12.98 -5.03 21.08
N GLU A 108 13.03 -3.78 21.56
CA GLU A 108 12.52 -3.42 22.89
C GLU A 108 11.01 -3.67 23.00
N ILE A 109 10.23 -3.20 22.01
CA ILE A 109 8.78 -3.41 21.97
C ILE A 109 8.44 -4.90 21.91
N LEU A 110 9.16 -5.68 21.08
CA LEU A 110 8.97 -7.12 20.95
C LEU A 110 9.27 -7.85 22.26
N ASN A 111 10.34 -7.49 22.95
CA ASN A 111 10.67 -8.06 24.26
C ASN A 111 9.61 -7.70 25.30
N GLU A 112 9.12 -6.46 25.31
CA GLU A 112 8.09 -6.01 26.25
C GLU A 112 6.74 -6.69 26.01
N VAL A 113 6.34 -6.85 24.73
CA VAL A 113 5.15 -7.62 24.34
C VAL A 113 5.31 -9.08 24.73
N LYS A 114 6.48 -9.68 24.51
CA LYS A 114 6.78 -11.07 24.86
C LYS A 114 6.71 -11.32 26.37
N LEU A 115 7.24 -10.41 27.18
CA LEU A 115 7.12 -10.44 28.65
C LEU A 115 5.66 -10.35 29.09
N SER A 116 4.89 -9.42 28.50
CA SER A 116 3.45 -9.30 28.80
C SER A 116 2.66 -10.56 28.45
N CYS A 117 3.03 -11.31 27.41
CA CYS A 117 2.38 -12.58 27.07
C CYS A 117 2.74 -13.70 28.05
N LEU A 118 3.97 -13.72 28.57
CA LEU A 118 4.39 -14.67 29.62
C LEU A 118 3.64 -14.39 30.93
N ASP A 119 3.48 -13.12 31.31
CA ASP A 119 2.73 -12.71 32.50
C ASP A 119 1.24 -13.12 32.43
N VAL A 120 0.65 -13.13 31.22
CA VAL A 120 -0.71 -13.62 30.99
C VAL A 120 -0.75 -15.15 31.05
N GLY A 121 0.24 -15.85 30.48
CA GLY A 121 0.34 -17.31 30.54
C GLY A 121 0.47 -17.84 31.98
N MET A 122 1.20 -17.13 32.84
CA MET A 122 1.30 -17.48 34.26
C MET A 122 -0.04 -17.31 35.00
N LYS A 123 -0.81 -16.26 34.68
CA LYS A 123 -2.15 -16.02 35.28
C LYS A 123 -3.24 -17.00 34.84
N VAL A 124 -3.06 -17.68 33.71
CA VAL A 124 -4.02 -18.67 33.19
C VAL A 124 -3.79 -20.06 33.83
N ASN A 125 -2.58 -20.35 34.31
CA ASN A 125 -2.24 -21.65 34.91
C ASN A 125 -2.46 -21.74 36.44
N ASP A 126 -2.89 -20.66 37.09
CA ASP A 126 -3.23 -20.63 38.54
C ASP A 126 -4.74 -20.87 38.82
N LYS A 127 -5.43 -21.65 37.98
CA LYS A 127 -6.82 -22.10 38.23
C LYS A 127 -6.97 -23.60 38.11
#